data_AF-A0A7Z8ZLN3-F1
#
_entry.id   AF-A0A7Z8ZLN3-F1
#
_cell.length_a   1.000
_cell.length_b   1.000
_cell.length_c   1.000
_cell.angle_alpha   90.00
_cell.angle_beta   90.00
_cell.angle_gamma   90.00
#
_symmetry.space_group_name_H-M   'P 1'
#
loop_
_entity.id
_entity.type
_entity.pdbx_description
1 polymer ?
#
loop_
_entity_poly.entity_id
_entity_poly.type
_entity_poly.pdbx_seq_one_letter_code
_entity_poly.pdbx_strand_id
1 'polypeptide(L)'
;MMVSHPVALMTGCLVFSYDRSGWLTGSMGQREQRRTTFVWERFRLLQETTWQGKRTYLYDAEQSYTLVAAITGRGESRKIWYYHTDVTDTVQEVSAADGTLVWAGYQAGFGENRGNISNSGAYFEQPLRLPGQYFDEETGLHYNLFRYYAPECGRFISQDPIGLKGGLNPYTYPLNPITDIDPLGLITCGVDIGDPGELLRCKMVENNCISKCSFSSLPTKSNGFAFWNCVNECKENQGC
;
A
#
# COMPACT_ATOMS: atom_id res chain seq x y z
N MET A 1 -16.13 -15.41 14.19
CA MET A 1 -17.10 -14.98 13.17
C MET A 1 -16.31 -14.33 12.05
N MET A 2 -16.22 -14.98 10.89
CA MET A 2 -15.69 -14.37 9.67
C MET A 2 -16.73 -13.37 9.17
N VAL A 3 -16.33 -12.14 8.92
CA VAL A 3 -17.21 -11.12 8.35
C VAL A 3 -16.79 -10.91 6.91
N SER A 4 -17.52 -11.52 5.97
CA SER A 4 -17.37 -11.29 4.54
C SER A 4 -18.36 -10.20 4.12
N HIS A 5 -17.86 -9.03 3.69
CA HIS A 5 -18.69 -8.02 3.04
C HIS A 5 -18.48 -8.14 1.52
N PRO A 6 -19.50 -8.53 0.74
CA PRO A 6 -19.39 -8.55 -0.72
C PRO A 6 -19.47 -7.13 -1.26
N VAL A 7 -18.43 -6.70 -1.98
CA VAL A 7 -18.49 -5.50 -2.84
C VAL A 7 -18.90 -5.98 -4.23
N ALA A 8 -20.13 -5.68 -4.63
CA ALA A 8 -20.63 -6.02 -5.96
C ALA A 8 -20.23 -4.92 -6.96
N LEU A 9 -19.27 -5.21 -7.84
CA LEU A 9 -19.05 -4.45 -9.06
C LEU A 9 -19.19 -5.40 -10.26
N MET A 10 -19.85 -4.90 -11.30
CA MET A 10 -20.39 -5.67 -12.42
C MET A 10 -19.28 -6.31 -13.26
N THR A 11 -19.06 -7.63 -13.07
CA THR A 11 -18.69 -8.68 -14.06
C THR A 11 -17.94 -9.88 -13.45
N GLY A 12 -18.09 -10.13 -12.15
CA GLY A 12 -17.65 -11.34 -11.45
C GLY A 12 -17.81 -11.15 -9.94
N CYS A 13 -17.93 -12.24 -9.18
CA CYS A 13 -17.88 -12.16 -7.72
C CYS A 13 -16.41 -12.22 -7.28
N LEU A 14 -15.98 -11.23 -6.50
CA LEU A 14 -14.65 -11.17 -5.88
C LEU A 14 -14.79 -11.49 -4.41
N VAL A 15 -13.97 -12.43 -3.92
CA VAL A 15 -13.95 -12.81 -2.51
C VAL A 15 -12.61 -12.41 -1.91
N PHE A 16 -12.65 -11.48 -0.96
CA PHE A 16 -11.49 -11.06 -0.18
C PHE A 16 -11.45 -11.81 1.15
N SER A 17 -10.26 -12.25 1.53
CA SER A 17 -9.98 -12.91 2.81
C SER A 17 -9.09 -12.03 3.67
N TYR A 18 -9.46 -11.85 4.93
CA TYR A 18 -8.71 -11.00 5.87
C TYR A 18 -8.28 -11.78 7.10
N ASP A 19 -7.13 -11.42 7.68
CA ASP A 19 -6.74 -11.93 8.99
C ASP A 19 -7.51 -11.24 10.13
N ARG A 20 -7.24 -11.65 11.38
CA ARG A 20 -7.89 -11.09 12.56
C ARG A 20 -7.56 -9.62 12.84
N SER A 21 -6.52 -9.09 12.20
CA SER A 21 -6.06 -7.71 12.31
C SER A 21 -6.63 -6.82 11.21
N GLY A 22 -7.31 -7.40 10.21
CA GLY A 22 -7.88 -6.70 9.06
C GLY A 22 -6.97 -6.67 7.83
N TRP A 23 -5.84 -7.39 7.83
CA TRP A 23 -4.93 -7.45 6.68
C TRP A 23 -5.51 -8.32 5.58
N LEU A 24 -5.50 -7.84 4.33
CA LEU A 24 -5.86 -8.66 3.17
C LEU A 24 -4.87 -9.83 3.03
N THR A 25 -5.35 -11.06 3.16
CA THR A 25 -4.54 -12.29 3.05
C THR A 25 -4.74 -13.01 1.72
N GLY A 26 -5.84 -12.70 1.03
CA GLY A 26 -6.02 -13.12 -0.36
C GLY A 26 -7.25 -12.54 -1.03
N SER A 27 -7.23 -12.55 -2.35
CA SER A 27 -8.36 -12.25 -3.22
C SER A 27 -8.61 -13.43 -4.16
N MET A 28 -9.86 -13.59 -4.58
CA MET A 28 -10.27 -14.64 -5.52
C MET A 28 -11.39 -14.14 -6.42
N GLY A 29 -11.10 -14.01 -7.72
CA GLY A 29 -12.11 -13.78 -8.74
C GLY A 29 -12.77 -15.07 -9.20
N GLN A 30 -14.10 -15.16 -9.06
CA GLN A 30 -14.87 -16.34 -9.47
C GLN A 30 -14.84 -16.61 -10.98
N ARG A 31 -14.56 -15.60 -11.80
CA ARG A 31 -14.64 -15.72 -13.26
C ARG A 31 -13.39 -16.32 -13.91
N GLU A 32 -12.24 -16.25 -13.23
CA GLU A 32 -10.96 -16.75 -13.76
C GLU A 32 -10.21 -17.71 -12.82
N GLN A 33 -10.75 -18.05 -11.64
CA GLN A 33 -10.03 -18.80 -10.59
C GLN A 33 -8.63 -18.22 -10.25
N ARG A 34 -8.39 -16.93 -10.54
CA ARG A 34 -7.17 -16.25 -10.17
C ARG A 34 -7.23 -15.99 -8.68
N ARG A 35 -6.32 -16.64 -7.94
CA ARG A 35 -6.12 -16.42 -6.51
C ARG A 35 -4.81 -15.67 -6.34
N THR A 36 -4.87 -14.59 -5.58
CA THR A 36 -3.68 -13.91 -5.08
C THR A 36 -3.61 -14.10 -3.57
N THR A 37 -2.43 -14.46 -3.06
CA THR A 37 -2.17 -14.50 -1.61
C THR A 37 -1.10 -13.49 -1.25
N PHE A 38 -1.26 -12.89 -0.08
CA PHE A 38 -0.40 -11.81 0.39
C PHE A 38 0.24 -12.18 1.72
N VAL A 39 1.52 -11.81 1.87
CA VAL A 39 2.25 -11.85 3.13
C VAL A 39 2.72 -10.44 3.43
N TRP A 40 2.42 -9.98 4.63
CA TRP A 40 2.73 -8.63 5.07
C TRP A 40 3.81 -8.66 6.14
N GLU A 41 4.73 -7.71 6.07
CA GLU A 41 5.60 -7.38 7.18
C GLU A 41 5.11 -6.07 7.78
N ARG A 42 4.47 -6.12 8.95
CA ARG A 42 3.81 -4.96 9.55
C ARG A 42 2.75 -4.38 8.59
N PHE A 43 3.01 -3.22 7.99
CA PHE A 43 2.11 -2.45 7.13
C PHE A 43 2.59 -2.37 5.67
N ARG A 44 3.63 -3.14 5.31
CA ARG A 44 4.18 -3.22 3.95
C ARG A 44 4.03 -4.62 3.38
N LEU A 45 3.77 -4.69 2.08
CA LEU A 45 3.60 -5.96 1.39
C LEU A 45 4.96 -6.64 1.24
N LEU A 46 5.19 -7.74 1.96
CA LEU A 46 6.44 -8.49 1.87
C LEU A 46 6.46 -9.42 0.66
N GLN A 47 5.33 -10.03 0.35
CA GLN A 47 5.25 -11.02 -0.71
C GLN A 47 3.84 -11.15 -1.27
N GLU A 48 3.75 -11.30 -2.58
CA GLU A 48 2.54 -11.74 -3.27
C GLU A 48 2.78 -13.09 -3.94
N THR A 49 1.73 -13.88 -4.09
CA THR A 49 1.74 -15.09 -4.92
C THR A 49 0.49 -15.08 -5.77
N THR A 50 0.70 -14.92 -7.07
CA THR A 50 -0.33 -14.88 -8.10
C THR A 50 -0.18 -16.11 -9.00
N TRP A 51 -0.96 -16.16 -10.08
CA TRP A 51 -0.80 -17.14 -11.15
C TRP A 51 0.53 -17.00 -11.91
N GLN A 52 1.16 -15.82 -11.91
CA GLN A 52 2.49 -15.58 -12.50
C GLN A 52 3.63 -16.10 -11.62
N GLY A 53 3.31 -16.48 -10.38
CA GLY A 53 4.26 -17.01 -9.41
C GLY A 53 4.38 -16.13 -8.17
N LYS A 54 5.48 -16.34 -7.45
CA LYS A 54 5.77 -15.62 -6.19
C LYS A 54 6.71 -14.45 -6.47
N ARG A 55 6.37 -13.29 -5.92
CA ARG A 55 7.21 -12.09 -5.87
C ARG A 55 7.44 -11.68 -4.43
N THR A 56 8.69 -11.50 -4.04
CA THR A 56 9.09 -11.05 -2.69
C THR A 56 9.71 -9.67 -2.81
N TYR A 57 9.22 -8.71 -2.05
CA TYR A 57 9.66 -7.32 -2.08
C TYR A 57 10.72 -7.07 -1.00
N LEU A 58 11.73 -6.28 -1.36
CA LEU A 58 12.79 -5.80 -0.49
C LEU A 58 12.68 -4.29 -0.42
N TYR A 59 12.63 -3.80 0.81
CA TYR A 59 12.50 -2.39 1.12
C TYR A 59 13.79 -1.90 1.75
N ASP A 60 13.98 -0.58 1.71
CA ASP A 60 15.03 0.07 2.48
C ASP A 60 14.85 -0.21 3.99
N ALA A 61 15.96 -0.23 4.71
CA ALA A 61 15.96 -0.53 6.15
C ALA A 61 15.60 0.71 7.00
N GLU A 62 15.89 1.89 6.48
CA GLU A 62 15.74 3.17 7.17
C GLU A 62 14.44 3.87 6.76
N GLN A 63 14.00 3.68 5.52
CA GLN A 63 12.76 4.23 4.98
C GLN A 63 11.64 3.17 4.93
N SER A 64 10.42 3.58 5.29
CA SER A 64 9.34 2.62 5.57
C SER A 64 8.73 1.98 4.32
N TYR A 65 8.69 2.71 3.21
CA TYR A 65 8.00 2.30 1.98
C TYR A 65 8.86 2.34 0.71
N THR A 66 10.10 2.81 0.79
CA THR A 66 11.05 2.80 -0.33
C THR A 66 11.35 1.39 -0.79
N LEU A 67 10.94 1.04 -2.01
CA LEU A 67 11.26 -0.23 -2.64
C LEU A 67 12.66 -0.21 -3.22
N VAL A 68 13.44 -1.24 -2.91
CA VAL A 68 14.79 -1.41 -3.43
C VAL A 68 14.80 -2.48 -4.53
N ALA A 69 14.18 -3.63 -4.26
CA ALA A 69 14.18 -4.74 -5.20
C ALA A 69 12.97 -5.66 -5.03
N ALA A 70 12.74 -6.51 -6.03
CA ALA A 70 11.91 -7.69 -5.86
C ALA A 70 12.57 -8.93 -6.46
N ILE A 71 12.29 -10.08 -5.86
CA ILE A 71 12.79 -11.38 -6.30
C ILE A 71 11.61 -12.21 -6.77
N THR A 72 11.70 -12.72 -8.00
CA THR A 72 10.75 -13.70 -8.55
C THR A 72 11.45 -15.01 -8.93
N GLY A 73 10.67 -16.07 -9.13
CA GLY A 73 11.19 -17.39 -9.50
C GLY A 73 11.74 -18.19 -8.31
N ARG A 74 12.35 -19.35 -8.60
CA ARG A 74 12.95 -20.26 -7.61
C ARG A 74 14.20 -20.90 -8.19
N GLY A 75 15.13 -21.31 -7.32
CA GLY A 75 16.36 -22.00 -7.74
C GLY A 75 17.19 -21.13 -8.69
N GLU A 76 17.60 -21.71 -9.82
CA GLU A 76 18.41 -21.06 -10.87
C GLU A 76 17.60 -20.11 -11.76
N SER A 77 16.27 -20.22 -11.80
CA SER A 77 15.39 -19.32 -12.54
C SER A 77 15.03 -18.04 -11.77
N ARG A 78 15.75 -17.74 -10.69
CA ARG A 78 15.53 -16.52 -9.89
C ARG A 78 15.88 -15.29 -10.71
N LYS A 79 14.99 -14.30 -10.66
CA LYS A 79 15.21 -12.98 -11.26
C LYS A 79 15.12 -11.92 -10.17
N ILE A 80 16.03 -10.95 -10.25
CA ILE A 80 16.04 -9.77 -9.39
C ILE A 80 15.61 -8.59 -10.25
N TRP A 81 14.68 -7.82 -9.72
CA TRP A 81 14.16 -6.60 -10.31
C TRP A 81 14.53 -5.44 -9.39
N TYR A 82 15.18 -4.42 -9.93
CA TYR A 82 15.56 -3.23 -9.18
C TYR A 82 14.53 -2.13 -9.38
N TYR A 83 14.06 -1.57 -8.29
CA TYR A 83 13.01 -0.56 -8.25
C TYR A 83 13.61 0.82 -8.09
N HIS A 84 13.08 1.78 -8.85
CA HIS A 84 13.47 3.18 -8.78
C HIS A 84 12.26 4.00 -8.38
N THR A 85 12.35 4.64 -7.22
CA THR A 85 11.27 5.45 -6.66
C THR A 85 11.58 6.94 -6.75
N ASP A 86 10.54 7.76 -6.70
CA ASP A 86 10.69 9.19 -6.46
C ASP A 86 10.83 9.51 -4.95
N VAL A 87 10.85 10.80 -4.62
CA VAL A 87 10.96 11.31 -3.24
C VAL A 87 9.76 10.97 -2.35
N THR A 88 8.64 10.54 -2.95
CA THR A 88 7.45 10.09 -2.25
C THR A 88 7.41 8.58 -2.10
N ASP A 89 8.48 7.85 -2.41
CA ASP A 89 8.55 6.39 -2.48
C ASP A 89 7.66 5.75 -3.56
N THR A 90 7.13 6.55 -4.49
CA THR A 90 6.31 6.02 -5.58
C THR A 90 7.22 5.43 -6.66
N VAL A 91 6.98 4.19 -7.06
CA VAL A 91 7.78 3.49 -8.07
C VAL A 91 7.55 4.13 -9.45
N GLN A 92 8.64 4.66 -10.01
CA GLN A 92 8.67 5.27 -11.34
C GLN A 92 9.18 4.28 -12.39
N GLU A 93 10.19 3.49 -12.06
CA GLU A 93 10.83 2.56 -12.99
C GLU A 93 11.23 1.24 -12.33
N VAL A 94 11.32 0.18 -13.14
CA VAL A 94 11.85 -1.13 -12.75
C VAL A 94 12.82 -1.60 -13.83
N SER A 95 13.98 -2.07 -13.39
CA SER A 95 15.05 -2.59 -14.24
C SER A 95 15.40 -4.03 -13.90
N ALA A 96 15.84 -4.79 -14.91
CA ALA A 96 16.40 -6.12 -14.72
C ALA A 96 17.84 -6.04 -14.18
N ALA A 97 18.40 -7.20 -13.84
CA ALA A 97 19.75 -7.28 -13.27
C ALA A 97 20.88 -6.78 -14.20
N ASP A 98 20.62 -6.74 -15.51
CA ASP A 98 21.53 -6.21 -16.54
C ASP A 98 21.33 -4.71 -16.82
N GLY A 99 20.42 -4.05 -16.09
CA GLY A 99 20.07 -2.65 -16.30
C GLY A 99 18.99 -2.41 -17.36
N THR A 100 18.46 -3.46 -17.99
CA THR A 100 17.38 -3.31 -18.99
C THR A 100 16.11 -2.78 -18.32
N LEU A 101 15.55 -1.69 -18.85
CA LEU A 101 14.26 -1.16 -18.41
C LEU A 101 13.13 -2.14 -18.74
N VAL A 102 12.48 -2.69 -17.71
CA VAL A 102 11.39 -3.66 -17.87
C VAL A 102 10.01 -3.06 -17.64
N TRP A 103 9.95 -1.96 -16.90
CA TRP A 103 8.73 -1.21 -16.67
C TRP A 103 9.06 0.23 -16.30
N ALA A 104 8.31 1.19 -16.84
CA ALA A 104 8.26 2.56 -16.37
C ALA A 104 6.81 3.03 -16.38
N GLY A 105 6.35 3.65 -15.30
CA GLY A 105 4.97 4.10 -15.16
C GLY A 105 4.84 5.60 -15.39
N TYR A 106 3.83 6.02 -16.16
CA TYR A 106 3.41 7.41 -16.20
C TYR A 106 2.23 7.61 -15.25
N GLN A 107 2.48 8.15 -14.07
CA GLN A 107 1.49 8.30 -13.02
C GLN A 107 1.04 9.77 -12.88
N ALA A 108 -0.27 9.99 -12.71
CA ALA A 108 -0.80 11.29 -12.33
C ALA A 108 -0.52 11.56 -10.84
N GLY A 109 -0.64 12.83 -10.41
CA GLY A 109 -0.37 13.21 -9.02
C GLY A 109 -1.16 12.42 -7.97
N PHE A 110 -2.38 11.98 -8.30
CA PHE A 110 -3.23 11.16 -7.42
C PHE A 110 -3.01 9.64 -7.57
N GLY A 111 -1.92 9.21 -8.20
CA GLY A 111 -1.55 7.80 -8.34
C GLY A 111 -2.23 7.06 -9.49
N GLU A 112 -3.05 7.73 -10.30
CA GLU A 112 -3.64 7.15 -11.52
C GLU A 112 -2.53 6.76 -12.51
N ASN A 113 -2.45 5.49 -12.89
CA ASN A 113 -1.52 5.05 -13.92
C ASN A 113 -2.12 5.35 -15.30
N ARG A 114 -1.50 6.28 -16.03
CA ARG A 114 -1.94 6.75 -17.36
C ARG A 114 -1.28 6.00 -18.51
N GLY A 115 -0.33 5.12 -18.21
CA GLY A 115 0.38 4.32 -19.19
C GLY A 115 1.64 3.71 -18.61
N ASN A 116 2.14 2.68 -19.30
CA ASN A 116 3.37 1.99 -18.96
C ASN A 116 4.25 1.86 -20.20
N ILE A 117 5.56 1.93 -20.02
CA ILE A 117 6.57 1.70 -21.05
C ILE A 117 7.40 0.48 -20.64
N SER A 118 7.73 -0.40 -21.59
CA SER A 118 8.66 -1.52 -21.40
C SER A 118 9.61 -1.57 -22.59
N ASN A 119 10.92 -1.66 -22.33
CA ASN A 119 11.95 -1.81 -23.36
C ASN A 119 12.49 -3.26 -23.43
N SER A 120 11.94 -4.16 -22.61
CA SER A 120 12.40 -5.55 -22.53
C SER A 120 11.72 -6.49 -23.53
N GLY A 121 10.66 -6.03 -24.20
CA GLY A 121 9.79 -6.87 -25.04
C GLY A 121 8.93 -7.87 -24.26
N ALA A 122 9.12 -7.97 -22.94
CA ALA A 122 8.32 -8.78 -22.05
C ALA A 122 7.31 -7.91 -21.28
N TYR A 123 6.12 -8.47 -21.06
CA TYR A 123 5.15 -7.87 -20.15
C TYR A 123 5.65 -8.00 -18.71
N PHE A 124 5.73 -6.87 -18.01
CA PHE A 124 6.03 -6.80 -16.58
C PHE A 124 4.93 -6.03 -15.88
N GLU A 125 4.29 -6.67 -14.91
CA GLU A 125 3.25 -6.07 -14.11
C GLU A 125 3.83 -5.54 -12.80
N GLN A 126 3.66 -4.24 -12.57
CA GLN A 126 4.02 -3.59 -11.32
C GLN A 126 2.72 -3.17 -10.60
N PRO A 127 2.29 -3.88 -9.54
CA PRO A 127 1.03 -3.60 -8.87
C PRO A 127 1.13 -2.53 -7.77
N LEU A 128 2.32 -2.21 -7.25
CA LEU A 128 2.45 -1.17 -6.23
C LEU A 128 2.23 0.22 -6.85
N ARG A 129 1.59 1.10 -6.08
CA ARG A 129 1.18 2.45 -6.50
C ARG A 129 1.85 3.48 -5.58
N LEU A 130 1.09 4.47 -5.10
CA LEU A 130 1.54 5.35 -4.03
C LEU A 130 1.91 4.53 -2.78
N PRO A 131 2.68 5.10 -1.83
CA PRO A 131 3.10 4.38 -0.62
C PRO A 131 1.94 3.69 0.09
N GLY A 132 2.13 2.42 0.44
CA GLY A 132 1.11 1.60 1.10
C GLY A 132 -0.03 1.09 0.20
N GLN A 133 -0.04 1.45 -1.08
CA GLN A 133 -1.10 1.08 -2.01
C GLN A 133 -0.73 -0.08 -2.93
N TYR A 134 -1.68 -1.01 -3.09
CA TYR A 134 -1.62 -2.13 -4.02
C TYR A 134 -2.76 -2.04 -5.04
N PHE A 135 -2.45 -2.09 -6.33
CA PHE A 135 -3.45 -2.09 -7.39
C PHE A 135 -4.14 -3.44 -7.50
N ASP A 136 -5.46 -3.41 -7.35
CA ASP A 136 -6.31 -4.55 -7.58
C ASP A 136 -6.88 -4.50 -9.00
N GLU A 137 -6.33 -5.34 -9.88
CA GLU A 137 -6.73 -5.44 -11.30
C GLU A 137 -8.23 -5.73 -11.45
N GLU A 138 -8.82 -6.50 -10.52
CA GLU A 138 -10.20 -6.96 -10.63
C GLU A 138 -11.21 -5.84 -10.37
N THR A 139 -10.86 -4.86 -9.52
CA THR A 139 -11.71 -3.72 -9.18
C THR A 139 -11.28 -2.41 -9.85
N GLY A 140 -10.04 -2.33 -10.31
CA GLY A 140 -9.41 -1.08 -10.75
C GLY A 140 -9.11 -0.10 -9.60
N LEU A 141 -9.35 -0.51 -8.35
CA LEU A 141 -9.11 0.30 -7.16
C LEU A 141 -7.75 -0.02 -6.56
N HIS A 142 -7.28 0.87 -5.69
CA HIS A 142 -6.06 0.67 -4.93
C HIS A 142 -6.42 0.24 -3.52
N TYR A 143 -6.00 -0.96 -3.12
CA TYR A 143 -6.06 -1.39 -1.73
C TYR A 143 -5.02 -0.62 -0.92
N ASN A 144 -5.48 0.18 0.04
CA ASN A 144 -4.66 0.94 0.98
C ASN A 144 -5.00 0.50 2.41
N LEU A 145 -4.56 -0.72 2.76
CA LEU A 145 -4.63 -1.31 4.09
C LEU A 145 -6.02 -1.30 4.75
N PHE A 146 -6.44 -0.17 5.31
CA PHE A 146 -7.74 0.02 5.95
C PHE A 146 -8.85 0.47 5.00
N ARG A 147 -8.51 1.00 3.81
CA ARG A 147 -9.49 1.57 2.85
C ARG A 147 -9.15 1.21 1.42
N TYR A 148 -10.16 1.25 0.55
CA TYR A 148 -9.96 1.25 -0.90
C TYR A 148 -9.95 2.69 -1.43
N TYR A 149 -8.98 2.98 -2.29
CA TYR A 149 -8.74 4.27 -2.89
C TYR A 149 -9.05 4.25 -4.39
N ALA A 150 -9.80 5.25 -4.86
CA ALA A 150 -10.13 5.46 -6.25
C ALA A 150 -9.22 6.56 -6.83
N PRO A 151 -8.19 6.19 -7.63
CA PRO A 151 -7.23 7.15 -8.16
C PRO A 151 -7.86 8.16 -9.13
N GLU A 152 -8.88 7.75 -9.90
CA GLU A 152 -9.60 8.61 -10.85
C GLU A 152 -10.24 9.83 -10.18
N CYS A 153 -10.69 9.67 -8.93
CA CYS A 153 -11.37 10.71 -8.16
C CYS A 153 -10.49 11.33 -7.07
N GLY A 154 -9.26 10.83 -6.88
CA GLY A 154 -8.37 11.25 -5.82
C GLY A 154 -8.91 11.07 -4.40
N ARG A 155 -9.70 10.00 -4.13
CA ARG A 155 -10.41 9.82 -2.85
C ARG A 155 -10.62 8.37 -2.45
N PHE A 156 -10.88 8.14 -1.16
CA PHE A 156 -11.34 6.86 -0.66
C PHE A 156 -12.82 6.61 -0.99
N ILE A 157 -13.17 5.34 -1.21
CA ILE A 157 -14.57 4.94 -1.49
C ILE A 157 -15.38 4.64 -0.22
N SER A 158 -14.70 4.45 0.90
CA SER A 158 -15.30 4.21 2.22
C SER A 158 -14.97 5.36 3.18
N GLN A 159 -15.88 5.62 4.12
CA GLN A 159 -15.64 6.60 5.19
C GLN A 159 -14.44 6.19 6.03
N ASP A 160 -13.70 7.20 6.51
CA ASP A 160 -12.62 7.00 7.46
C ASP A 160 -13.10 6.27 8.72
N PRO A 161 -12.52 5.10 9.06
CA PRO A 161 -12.84 4.41 10.30
C PRO A 161 -12.59 5.28 11.54
N ILE A 162 -11.65 6.24 11.50
CA ILE A 162 -11.37 7.17 12.61
C ILE A 162 -12.28 8.41 12.61
N GLY A 163 -13.22 8.49 11.66
CA GLY A 163 -14.20 9.57 11.56
C GLY A 163 -13.56 10.94 11.33
N LEU A 164 -14.14 11.97 11.95
CA LEU A 164 -13.69 13.36 11.78
C LEU A 164 -12.29 13.65 12.36
N LYS A 165 -11.68 12.70 13.08
CA LYS A 165 -10.30 12.81 13.56
C LYS A 165 -9.27 12.73 12.43
N GLY A 166 -9.62 12.09 11.30
CA GLY A 166 -8.80 12.07 10.09
C GLY A 166 -8.93 13.33 9.25
N GLY A 167 -9.89 14.21 9.59
CA GLY A 167 -10.19 15.43 8.86
C GLY A 167 -11.70 15.65 8.71
N LEU A 168 -12.08 16.84 8.27
CA LEU A 168 -13.49 17.21 8.10
C LEU A 168 -14.21 16.40 7.00
N ASN A 169 -13.46 15.88 6.03
CA ASN A 169 -13.99 15.03 4.97
C ASN A 169 -13.47 13.59 5.13
N PRO A 170 -14.33 12.63 5.50
CA PRO A 170 -13.91 11.25 5.77
C PRO A 170 -13.52 10.44 4.53
N TYR A 171 -13.67 11.01 3.32
CA TYR A 171 -13.30 10.35 2.07
C TYR A 171 -12.00 10.91 1.46
N THR A 172 -11.44 11.98 2.03
CA THR A 172 -10.33 12.71 1.40
C THR A 172 -9.01 11.94 1.51
N TYR A 173 -8.30 11.84 0.39
CA TYR A 173 -6.86 11.58 0.38
C TYR A 173 -6.11 12.92 0.52
N PRO A 174 -4.91 12.97 1.12
CA PRO A 174 -4.17 14.21 1.32
C PRO A 174 -4.17 15.15 0.11
N LEU A 175 -4.41 16.44 0.36
CA LEU A 175 -4.63 17.45 -0.68
C LEU A 175 -3.40 17.65 -1.57
N ASN A 176 -2.20 17.38 -1.05
CA ASN A 176 -0.95 17.46 -1.79
C ASN A 176 -0.18 16.11 -1.73
N PRO A 177 -0.41 15.19 -2.68
CA PRO A 177 0.24 13.88 -2.70
C PRO A 177 1.77 13.93 -2.86
N ILE A 178 2.33 15.10 -3.22
CA ILE A 178 3.77 15.31 -3.36
C ILE A 178 4.43 15.57 -1.99
N THR A 179 3.76 16.32 -1.13
CA THR A 179 4.27 16.66 0.21
C THR A 179 3.66 15.82 1.30
N ASP A 180 2.53 15.16 1.03
CA ASP A 180 1.72 14.48 2.02
C ASP A 180 1.22 13.15 1.48
N ILE A 181 1.45 12.08 2.22
CA ILE A 181 1.05 10.71 1.85
C ILE A 181 0.18 10.11 2.97
N ASP A 182 -0.70 9.15 2.66
CA ASP A 182 -1.44 8.37 3.67
C ASP A 182 -1.19 6.87 3.45
N PRO A 183 -0.04 6.33 3.93
CA PRO A 183 0.35 4.95 3.67
C PRO A 183 -0.49 3.90 4.41
N LEU A 184 -1.31 4.34 5.37
CA LEU A 184 -2.20 3.47 6.13
C LEU A 184 -3.64 3.55 5.60
N GLY A 185 -4.01 4.66 4.96
CA GLY A 185 -5.42 4.95 4.73
C GLY A 185 -6.13 5.31 6.03
N LEU A 186 -5.50 6.07 6.92
CA LEU A 186 -6.11 6.58 8.15
C LEU A 186 -5.74 8.03 8.45
N ILE A 187 -4.47 8.39 8.27
CA ILE A 187 -3.99 9.73 8.57
C ILE A 187 -2.88 10.14 7.61
N THR A 188 -2.79 11.44 7.36
CA THR A 188 -1.73 12.03 6.57
C THR A 188 -0.38 12.01 7.29
N CYS A 189 0.68 11.67 6.58
CA CYS A 189 2.08 11.88 6.93
C CYS A 189 2.69 12.93 6.01
N GLY A 190 3.40 13.91 6.57
CA GLY A 190 4.21 14.84 5.79
C GLY A 190 5.53 14.21 5.32
N VAL A 191 6.00 14.68 4.17
CA VAL A 191 7.32 14.43 3.59
C VAL A 191 8.17 15.68 3.86
N ASP A 192 9.14 15.58 4.78
CA ASP A 192 10.05 16.70 5.10
C ASP A 192 11.10 16.85 3.98
N ILE A 193 10.91 17.81 3.06
CA ILE A 193 11.83 18.07 1.91
C ILE A 193 13.06 18.92 2.33
N GLY A 194 13.13 19.37 3.59
CA GLY A 194 14.02 20.45 4.03
C GLY A 194 15.33 20.08 4.72
N ASP A 195 15.55 18.81 5.09
CA ASP A 195 16.72 18.43 5.89
C ASP A 195 17.48 17.25 5.25
N PRO A 196 18.68 17.47 4.65
CA PRO A 196 19.43 16.41 3.96
C PRO A 196 20.00 15.34 4.91
N GLY A 197 19.71 15.40 6.21
CA GLY A 197 20.14 14.44 7.23
C GLY A 197 19.04 13.82 8.10
N GLU A 198 17.78 14.27 8.02
CA GLU A 198 16.64 13.57 8.65
C GLU A 198 15.90 12.73 7.60
N LEU A 199 15.98 11.41 7.79
CA LEU A 199 15.29 10.37 7.03
C LEU A 199 13.80 10.70 6.84
N LEU A 200 13.20 10.26 5.71
CA LEU A 200 11.75 10.25 5.46
C LEU A 200 11.00 9.63 6.65
N ARG A 201 10.68 10.46 7.64
CA ARG A 201 9.93 10.04 8.81
C ARG A 201 8.50 10.39 8.51
N CYS A 202 7.64 9.38 8.41
CA CYS A 202 6.19 9.56 8.50
C CYS A 202 5.90 10.22 9.87
N LYS A 203 6.00 11.55 9.95
CA LYS A 203 5.56 12.30 11.12
C LYS A 203 4.05 12.27 11.05
N MET A 204 3.47 11.23 11.68
CA MET A 204 2.06 11.21 12.01
C MET A 204 1.78 12.54 12.70
N VAL A 205 0.87 13.37 12.13
CA VAL A 205 0.61 14.75 12.57
C VAL A 205 0.74 14.85 14.10
N GLU A 206 1.77 15.58 14.56
CA GLU A 206 2.32 15.45 15.93
C GLU A 206 1.32 15.76 17.06
N ASN A 207 0.13 16.26 16.73
CA ASN A 207 -0.89 16.72 17.68
C ASN A 207 -2.12 15.80 17.83
N ASN A 208 -2.05 14.56 17.33
CA ASN A 208 -3.15 13.60 17.35
C ASN A 208 -2.81 12.41 18.27
N CYS A 209 -3.73 11.93 19.13
CA CYS A 209 -3.49 10.75 19.99
C CYS A 209 -3.02 9.50 19.22
N ILE A 210 -3.43 9.36 17.95
CA ILE A 210 -2.99 8.34 17.01
C ILE A 210 -1.50 8.45 16.72
N SER A 211 -0.89 9.66 16.68
CA SER A 211 0.57 9.85 16.51
C SER A 211 1.40 9.17 17.60
N LYS A 212 0.80 8.96 18.79
CA LYS A 212 1.40 8.21 19.91
C LYS A 212 1.27 6.70 19.79
N CYS A 213 0.39 6.21 18.92
CA CYS A 213 0.37 4.81 18.46
C CYS A 213 1.52 4.56 17.46
N SER A 214 2.70 5.14 17.72
CA SER A 214 3.85 5.08 16.83
C SER A 214 4.49 3.69 16.82
N PHE A 215 5.12 3.37 15.69
CA PHE A 215 5.73 2.08 15.38
C PHE A 215 6.85 1.63 16.32
N SER A 216 7.46 2.55 17.09
CA SER A 216 8.61 2.28 17.96
C SER A 216 8.25 1.79 19.37
N SER A 217 6.98 1.89 19.78
CA SER A 217 6.54 1.52 21.14
C SER A 217 5.80 0.18 21.24
N LEU A 218 5.57 -0.53 20.13
CA LEU A 218 4.82 -1.79 20.11
C LEU A 218 5.74 -3.03 19.97
N PRO A 219 5.64 -4.04 20.87
CA PRO A 219 6.49 -5.23 20.84
C PRO A 219 6.22 -6.12 19.60
N THR A 220 7.30 -6.64 19.03
CA THR A 220 7.50 -7.05 17.63
C THR A 220 6.79 -8.31 17.11
N LYS A 221 5.65 -8.77 17.65
CA LYS A 221 5.01 -10.00 17.14
C LYS A 221 3.48 -9.98 16.96
N SER A 222 2.79 -8.84 17.16
CA SER A 222 1.32 -8.74 17.00
C SER A 222 0.84 -7.36 16.52
N ASN A 223 1.58 -6.76 15.59
CA ASN A 223 1.63 -5.31 15.41
C ASN A 223 0.37 -4.67 14.81
N GLY A 224 -0.39 -5.36 13.95
CA GLY A 224 -1.62 -4.80 13.37
C GLY A 224 -2.75 -4.66 14.40
N PHE A 225 -3.00 -5.71 15.17
CA PHE A 225 -4.04 -5.71 16.21
C PHE A 225 -3.71 -4.76 17.37
N ALA A 226 -2.45 -4.69 17.79
CA ALA A 226 -2.03 -3.78 18.85
C ALA A 226 -2.10 -2.31 18.41
N PHE A 227 -1.71 -2.01 17.17
CA PHE A 227 -1.88 -0.67 16.59
C PHE A 227 -3.37 -0.30 16.50
N TRP A 228 -4.22 -1.21 16.03
CA TRP A 228 -5.66 -0.95 15.94
C TRP A 228 -6.31 -0.83 17.32
N ASN A 229 -5.92 -1.62 18.32
CA ASN A 229 -6.38 -1.39 19.69
C ASN A 229 -5.95 -0.02 20.22
N CYS A 230 -4.70 0.40 20.00
CA CYS A 230 -4.24 1.73 20.38
C CYS A 230 -5.06 2.82 19.66
N VAL A 231 -5.30 2.68 18.36
CA VAL A 231 -6.10 3.62 17.58
C VAL A 231 -7.57 3.64 18.04
N ASN A 232 -8.13 2.51 18.48
CA ASN A 232 -9.47 2.44 19.10
C ASN A 232 -9.52 3.07 20.49
N GLU A 233 -8.56 2.77 21.36
CA GLU A 233 -8.43 3.39 22.68
C GLU A 233 -8.26 4.91 22.55
N CYS A 234 -7.54 5.37 21.52
CA CYS A 234 -7.44 6.78 21.15
C CYS A 234 -8.78 7.37 20.66
N LYS A 235 -9.65 6.58 20.01
CA LYS A 235 -11.02 7.00 19.68
C LYS A 235 -11.84 7.19 20.95
N GLU A 236 -11.84 6.19 21.84
CA GLU A 236 -12.66 6.13 23.04
C GLU A 236 -12.24 7.14 24.14
N ASN A 237 -10.94 7.32 24.38
CA ASN A 237 -10.43 8.14 25.49
C ASN A 237 -10.43 9.67 25.24
N GLN A 238 -10.89 10.14 24.08
CA GLN A 238 -10.93 11.58 23.75
C GLN A 238 -12.34 12.17 23.60
N GLY A 239 -13.36 11.51 24.15
CA GLY A 239 -14.69 12.09 24.40
C GLY A 239 -15.18 13.11 23.37
N CYS A 240 -15.74 12.63 22.27
CA CYS A 240 -16.71 13.38 21.46
C CYS A 240 -18.04 12.63 21.55
#